data_AF-A0A2E3YFM1-F1
#
_entry.id   AF-A0A2E3YFM1-F1
#
_cell.length_a   1.000
_cell.length_b   1.000
_cell.length_c   1.000
_cell.angle_alpha   90.00
_cell.angle_beta   90.00
_cell.angle_gamma   90.00
#
_symmetry.space_group_name_H-M   'P 1'
#
loop_
_entity.id
_entity.type
_entity.pdbx_description
1 polymer ?
#
loop_
_entity_poly.entity_id
_entity_poly.type
_entity_poly.pdbx_seq_one_letter_code
_entity_poly.pdbx_strand_id
1 'polypeptide(L)'
;MDRHRLFHRHAGQHGFRDLSVQLKRWELMRIDFQTYLPDTFDGRSFGPDELRALAAEGSVERCVVMPSAQPQPDNAALARRIDAQPEMIGCAALNPARGSEVVDELEQAVHEWGFMGLRLYPATHGYDLDSSDVDLLLAKALNLQLPVTVDGCREHCSPAQVSELASRFPDVPFIVDVGFRPSAPPVSMKIPLPPEGRIAEVAESVPNVYLGLTTVASVELYCIKRLMGVCGPQKLIFGSNAPHGIPQFGVRGFQMGNLPPEEEEAILGGTLARLYRLGGEER
;
A
#
# COMPACT_ATOMS: atom_id res chain seq x y z
N MET A 1 8.41 73.08 -14.46
CA MET A 1 9.05 72.67 -13.19
C MET A 1 7.93 72.05 -12.38
N ASP A 2 7.80 70.74 -12.16
CA ASP A 2 8.84 69.75 -11.92
C ASP A 2 8.47 68.34 -12.40
N ARG A 3 9.49 67.51 -12.60
CA ARG A 3 9.43 66.11 -13.05
C ARG A 3 9.41 65.16 -11.85
N HIS A 4 8.73 64.00 -11.97
CA HIS A 4 9.18 62.65 -11.54
C HIS A 4 7.99 61.66 -11.64
N ARG A 5 7.86 60.91 -12.75
CA ARG A 5 8.32 59.51 -13.00
C ARG A 5 7.75 58.43 -12.05
N LEU A 6 6.87 57.62 -12.63
CA LEU A 6 6.77 56.14 -12.65
C LEU A 6 7.06 55.35 -11.36
N PHE A 7 6.09 54.50 -10.98
CA PHE A 7 6.27 53.04 -10.93
C PHE A 7 4.91 52.32 -11.01
N HIS A 8 4.67 51.62 -12.12
CA HIS A 8 3.73 50.50 -12.18
C HIS A 8 4.33 49.31 -11.40
N ARG A 9 3.54 48.63 -10.58
CA ARG A 9 3.69 47.18 -10.37
C ARG A 9 2.31 46.52 -10.38
N HIS A 10 2.09 45.74 -11.45
CA HIS A 10 1.17 44.62 -11.44
C HIS A 10 1.56 43.68 -10.29
N ALA A 11 0.68 43.52 -9.29
CA ALA A 11 0.73 42.36 -8.41
C ALA A 11 -0.02 41.24 -9.11
N GLY A 12 0.73 40.32 -9.72
CA GLY A 12 0.20 39.13 -10.38
C GLY A 12 -0.54 38.25 -9.37
N GLN A 13 -1.82 38.02 -9.66
CA GLN A 13 -2.63 36.96 -9.05
C GLN A 13 -2.24 35.60 -9.63
N HIS A 14 -1.04 35.10 -9.37
CA HIS A 14 -0.68 33.72 -9.69
C HIS A 14 0.18 33.17 -8.55
N GLY A 15 -0.41 32.31 -7.71
CA GLY A 15 0.34 31.63 -6.65
C GLY A 15 -0.53 30.94 -5.59
N PHE A 16 -1.70 31.49 -5.26
CA PHE A 16 -2.52 30.94 -4.16
C PHE A 16 -3.69 30.05 -4.60
N ARG A 17 -4.12 30.11 -5.86
CA ARG A 17 -5.22 29.27 -6.38
C ARG A 17 -4.77 27.86 -6.79
N ASP A 18 -3.47 27.62 -6.93
CA ASP A 18 -2.92 26.35 -7.44
C ASP A 18 -2.64 25.34 -6.31
N LEU A 19 -2.08 25.79 -5.19
CA LEU A 19 -1.79 24.94 -4.03
C LEU A 19 -3.03 24.30 -3.42
N SER A 20 -4.14 25.04 -3.27
CA SER A 20 -5.39 24.47 -2.74
C SER A 20 -6.04 23.46 -3.69
N VAL A 21 -5.73 23.53 -5.00
CA VAL A 21 -6.23 22.59 -6.01
C VAL A 21 -5.31 21.39 -6.11
N GLN A 22 -3.99 21.57 -6.02
CA GLN A 22 -3.01 20.48 -5.94
C GLN A 22 -3.18 19.65 -4.66
N LEU A 23 -3.34 20.31 -3.49
CA LEU A 23 -3.64 19.63 -2.22
C LEU A 23 -4.95 18.82 -2.32
N LYS A 24 -6.00 19.39 -2.94
CA LYS A 24 -7.26 18.66 -3.22
C LYS A 24 -7.12 17.55 -4.25
N ARG A 25 -6.21 17.68 -5.21
CA ARG A 25 -5.96 16.68 -6.26
C ARG A 25 -5.27 15.43 -5.69
N TRP A 26 -4.54 15.58 -4.59
CA TRP A 26 -3.89 14.48 -3.88
C TRP A 26 -4.82 13.76 -2.90
N GLU A 27 -5.80 14.47 -2.33
CA GLU A 27 -6.88 13.87 -1.54
C GLU A 27 -7.82 12.98 -2.38
N LEU A 28 -7.80 13.13 -3.72
CA LEU A 28 -8.65 12.40 -4.67
C LEU A 28 -7.91 11.31 -5.48
N MET A 29 -6.63 11.07 -5.21
CA MET A 29 -5.83 10.10 -5.97
C MET A 29 -6.17 8.67 -5.56
N ARG A 30 -6.47 7.81 -6.53
CA ARG A 30 -6.60 6.36 -6.32
C ARG A 30 -5.25 5.71 -6.47
N ILE A 31 -4.90 4.91 -5.48
CA ILE A 31 -3.58 4.28 -5.38
C ILE A 31 -3.78 2.81 -5.06
N ASP A 32 -3.23 1.95 -5.90
CA ASP A 32 -3.27 0.51 -5.72
C ASP A 32 -2.09 0.07 -4.86
N PHE A 33 -2.35 -0.46 -3.66
CA PHE A 33 -1.27 -0.83 -2.73
C PHE A 33 -0.49 -2.08 -3.10
N GLN A 34 -0.99 -2.90 -4.03
CA GLN A 34 -0.37 -4.18 -4.34
C GLN A 34 -0.57 -4.58 -5.79
N THR A 35 0.47 -4.36 -6.58
CA THR A 35 0.60 -4.84 -7.96
C THR A 35 1.96 -5.50 -8.18
N TYR A 36 2.03 -6.33 -9.21
CA TYR A 36 3.22 -7.08 -9.60
C TYR A 36 3.57 -6.80 -11.05
N LEU A 37 4.85 -6.99 -11.38
CA LEU A 37 5.36 -6.77 -12.73
C LEU A 37 6.16 -7.99 -13.19
N PRO A 38 5.53 -9.16 -13.42
CA PRO A 38 6.24 -10.31 -13.99
C PRO A 38 6.71 -9.99 -15.42
N ASP A 39 7.66 -10.75 -15.96
CA ASP A 39 8.07 -10.60 -17.37
C ASP A 39 7.01 -11.13 -18.33
N THR A 40 6.26 -12.13 -17.87
CA THR A 40 5.14 -12.72 -18.63
C THR A 40 3.92 -12.94 -17.75
N PHE A 41 2.75 -12.77 -18.34
CA PHE A 41 1.46 -13.08 -17.72
C PHE A 41 0.54 -13.71 -18.77
N ASP A 42 -0.09 -14.84 -18.42
CA ASP A 42 -0.96 -15.62 -19.31
C ASP A 42 -0.35 -15.89 -20.71
N GLY A 43 0.93 -16.27 -20.73
CA GLY A 43 1.66 -16.59 -21.96
C GLY A 43 2.04 -15.39 -22.83
N ARG A 44 1.86 -14.16 -22.36
CA ARG A 44 2.22 -12.92 -23.07
C ARG A 44 3.25 -12.12 -22.29
N SER A 45 4.03 -11.30 -22.98
CA SER A 45 4.87 -10.29 -22.33
C SER A 45 4.01 -9.38 -21.47
N PHE A 46 4.48 -9.06 -20.27
CA PHE A 46 3.81 -8.14 -19.37
C PHE A 46 4.85 -7.14 -18.85
N GLY A 47 4.54 -5.86 -18.96
CA GLY A 47 5.44 -4.78 -18.58
C GLY A 47 4.68 -3.56 -18.08
N PRO A 48 5.41 -2.43 -17.94
CA PRO A 48 4.82 -1.20 -17.42
C PRO A 48 3.60 -0.72 -18.21
N ASP A 49 3.62 -0.88 -19.53
CA ASP A 49 2.52 -0.45 -20.40
C ASP A 49 1.25 -1.27 -20.17
N GLU A 50 1.38 -2.59 -20.02
CA GLU A 50 0.23 -3.46 -19.71
C GLU A 50 -0.32 -3.18 -18.31
N LEU A 51 0.55 -2.97 -17.31
CA LEU A 51 0.10 -2.60 -15.96
C LEU A 51 -0.60 -1.23 -15.97
N ARG A 52 -0.07 -0.26 -16.71
CA ARG A 52 -0.69 1.07 -16.88
C ARG A 52 -2.05 0.97 -17.55
N ALA A 53 -2.21 0.10 -18.56
CA ALA A 53 -3.49 -0.12 -19.21
C ALA A 53 -4.53 -0.67 -18.22
N LEU A 54 -4.16 -1.66 -17.40
CA LEU A 54 -5.04 -2.20 -16.35
C LEU A 54 -5.40 -1.15 -15.29
N ALA A 55 -4.44 -0.34 -14.86
CA ALA A 55 -4.66 0.75 -13.91
C ALA A 55 -5.64 1.80 -14.46
N ALA A 56 -5.50 2.15 -15.75
CA ALA A 56 -6.36 3.11 -16.43
C ALA A 56 -7.84 2.66 -16.50
N GLU A 57 -8.10 1.36 -16.68
CA GLU A 57 -9.48 0.81 -16.64
C GLU A 57 -10.17 1.08 -15.30
N GLY A 58 -9.41 1.03 -14.19
CA GLY A 58 -9.89 1.36 -12.85
C GLY A 58 -9.78 2.83 -12.46
N SER A 59 -9.26 3.69 -13.35
CA SER A 59 -8.90 5.07 -13.01
C SER A 59 -8.03 5.13 -11.75
N VAL A 60 -6.99 4.29 -11.73
CA VAL A 60 -5.94 4.25 -10.71
C VAL A 60 -4.75 5.06 -11.22
N GLU A 61 -4.35 6.09 -10.48
CA GLU A 61 -3.29 7.02 -10.91
C GLU A 61 -1.88 6.56 -10.52
N ARG A 62 -1.77 5.73 -9.47
CA ARG A 62 -0.49 5.24 -8.94
C ARG A 62 -0.62 3.78 -8.49
N CYS A 63 0.44 3.00 -8.69
CA CYS A 63 0.49 1.61 -8.25
C CYS A 63 1.75 1.39 -7.41
N VAL A 64 1.60 0.78 -6.23
CA VAL A 64 2.74 0.19 -5.52
C VAL A 64 3.07 -1.12 -6.21
N VAL A 65 4.29 -1.20 -6.75
CA VAL A 65 4.79 -2.34 -7.51
C VAL A 65 5.83 -3.06 -6.68
N MET A 66 5.64 -4.37 -6.51
CA MET A 66 6.56 -5.24 -5.79
C MET A 66 6.95 -6.44 -6.65
N PRO A 67 8.12 -7.05 -6.41
CA PRO A 67 8.47 -8.31 -7.06
C PRO A 67 7.45 -9.39 -6.70
N SER A 68 7.22 -10.34 -7.61
CA SER A 68 6.38 -11.51 -7.32
C SER A 68 6.95 -12.29 -6.13
N ALA A 69 6.07 -12.93 -5.35
CA ALA A 69 6.47 -13.80 -4.26
C ALA A 69 7.32 -14.96 -4.78
N GLN A 70 8.63 -14.86 -4.60
CA GLN A 70 9.63 -15.83 -5.00
C GLN A 70 10.66 -16.01 -3.88
N PRO A 71 11.36 -17.16 -3.81
CA PRO A 71 12.39 -17.40 -2.80
C PRO A 71 13.48 -16.32 -2.77
N GLN A 72 13.84 -15.79 -3.95
CA GLN A 72 14.78 -14.70 -4.12
C GLN A 72 14.16 -13.62 -5.01
N PRO A 73 13.58 -12.57 -4.42
CA PRO A 73 13.08 -11.42 -5.17
C PRO A 73 14.23 -10.66 -5.85
N ASP A 74 14.01 -10.20 -7.09
CA ASP A 74 14.97 -9.36 -7.81
C ASP A 74 14.51 -7.89 -7.80
N ASN A 75 14.85 -7.19 -6.71
CA ASN A 75 14.52 -5.78 -6.53
C ASN A 75 15.22 -4.89 -7.58
N ALA A 76 16.44 -5.23 -7.98
CA ALA A 76 17.22 -4.47 -8.96
C ALA A 76 16.63 -4.56 -10.37
N ALA A 77 16.13 -5.74 -10.78
CA ALA A 77 15.42 -5.89 -12.04
C ALA A 77 14.10 -5.12 -12.05
N LEU A 78 13.34 -5.15 -10.94
CA LEU A 78 12.14 -4.33 -10.81
C LEU A 78 12.48 -2.84 -10.95
N ALA A 79 13.49 -2.36 -10.21
CA ALA A 79 13.93 -0.97 -10.24
C ALA A 79 14.21 -0.49 -11.67
N ARG A 80 15.00 -1.25 -12.44
CA ARG A 80 15.30 -0.93 -13.85
C ARG A 80 14.05 -0.84 -14.73
N ARG A 81 13.02 -1.65 -14.45
CA ARG A 81 11.79 -1.69 -15.25
C ARG A 81 10.84 -0.53 -14.94
N ILE A 82 10.89 0.02 -13.72
CA ILE A 82 10.00 1.10 -13.28
C ILE A 82 10.67 2.48 -13.24
N ASP A 83 11.98 2.58 -13.46
CA ASP A 83 12.75 3.85 -13.39
C ASP A 83 12.14 5.00 -14.20
N ALA A 84 11.65 4.72 -15.41
CA ALA A 84 11.00 5.71 -16.27
C ALA A 84 9.48 5.87 -16.05
N GLN A 85 8.94 5.29 -14.97
CA GLN A 85 7.50 5.12 -14.74
C GLN A 85 7.10 5.81 -13.42
N PRO A 86 6.91 7.15 -13.41
CA PRO A 86 6.67 7.91 -12.17
C PRO A 86 5.36 7.54 -11.45
N GLU A 87 4.47 6.81 -12.11
CA GLU A 87 3.27 6.25 -11.48
C GLU A 87 3.47 4.93 -10.73
N MET A 88 4.62 4.31 -10.87
CA MET A 88 4.96 3.02 -10.25
C MET A 88 5.87 3.25 -9.06
N ILE A 89 5.35 2.96 -7.88
CA ILE A 89 6.04 3.15 -6.61
C ILE A 89 6.67 1.83 -6.22
N GLY A 90 8.00 1.74 -6.28
CA GLY A 90 8.71 0.51 -5.93
C GLY A 90 8.61 0.15 -4.45
N CYS A 91 8.40 -1.13 -4.17
CA CYS A 91 8.36 -1.69 -2.82
C CYS A 91 9.31 -2.90 -2.75
N ALA A 92 10.32 -2.81 -1.88
CA ALA A 92 11.41 -3.79 -1.79
C ALA A 92 10.89 -5.08 -1.15
N ALA A 93 11.01 -6.22 -1.83
CA ALA A 93 10.72 -7.52 -1.23
C ALA A 93 12.01 -8.12 -0.68
N LEU A 94 12.08 -8.33 0.64
CA LEU A 94 13.28 -8.83 1.31
C LEU A 94 12.97 -10.05 2.17
N ASN A 95 13.98 -10.91 2.32
CA ASN A 95 13.93 -12.08 3.19
C ASN A 95 14.80 -11.86 4.43
N PRO A 96 14.22 -11.51 5.59
CA PRO A 96 14.94 -11.34 6.86
C PRO A 96 15.85 -12.51 7.24
N ALA A 97 15.49 -13.75 6.86
CA ALA A 97 16.26 -14.95 7.19
C ALA A 97 17.63 -15.02 6.49
N ARG A 98 17.93 -14.10 5.56
CA ARG A 98 19.26 -13.96 4.93
C ARG A 98 20.27 -13.23 5.84
N GLY A 99 19.87 -12.79 7.03
CA GLY A 99 20.74 -12.13 7.99
C GLY A 99 20.95 -10.65 7.68
N SER A 100 21.90 -10.00 8.36
CA SER A 100 22.04 -8.54 8.40
C SER A 100 22.30 -7.86 7.06
N GLU A 101 22.80 -8.57 6.05
CA GLU A 101 23.08 -8.02 4.72
C GLU A 101 21.82 -7.44 4.03
N VAL A 102 20.63 -7.94 4.38
CA VAL A 102 19.37 -7.42 3.82
C VAL A 102 19.03 -6.01 4.30
N VAL A 103 19.66 -5.54 5.38
CA VAL A 103 19.52 -4.16 5.85
C VAL A 103 20.20 -3.19 4.89
N ASP A 104 21.36 -3.58 4.34
CA ASP A 104 22.08 -2.80 3.33
C ASP A 104 21.32 -2.86 1.98
N GLU A 105 20.72 -4.00 1.64
CA GLU A 105 19.86 -4.12 0.45
C GLU A 105 18.63 -3.20 0.53
N LEU A 106 18.01 -3.06 1.71
CA LEU A 106 16.90 -2.12 1.91
C LEU A 106 17.36 -0.66 1.74
N GLU A 107 18.50 -0.31 2.32
CA GLU A 107 19.07 1.04 2.22
C GLU A 107 19.43 1.38 0.77
N GLN A 108 19.99 0.42 0.03
CA GLN A 108 20.23 0.54 -1.41
C GLN A 108 18.93 0.76 -2.18
N ALA A 109 17.90 -0.05 -1.93
CA ALA A 109 16.63 0.06 -2.65
C ALA A 109 15.98 1.44 -2.49
N VAL A 110 16.09 2.04 -1.30
CA VAL A 110 15.56 3.39 -1.05
C VAL A 110 16.44 4.47 -1.67
N HIS A 111 17.76 4.44 -1.44
CA HIS A 111 18.63 5.54 -1.83
C HIS A 111 19.05 5.52 -3.30
N GLU A 112 19.22 4.33 -3.90
CA GLU A 112 19.62 4.20 -5.30
C GLU A 112 18.44 4.06 -6.25
N TRP A 113 17.36 3.37 -5.84
CA TRP A 113 16.23 3.06 -6.71
C TRP A 113 14.94 3.81 -6.37
N GLY A 114 14.94 4.59 -5.28
CA GLY A 114 13.77 5.39 -4.88
C GLY A 114 12.58 4.55 -4.40
N PHE A 115 12.79 3.32 -3.95
CA PHE A 115 11.70 2.50 -3.40
C PHE A 115 11.16 3.14 -2.12
N MET A 116 9.85 3.03 -1.92
CA MET A 116 9.12 3.73 -0.85
C MET A 116 8.38 2.79 0.10
N GLY A 117 8.62 1.48 0.02
CA GLY A 117 8.00 0.50 0.90
C GLY A 117 8.85 -0.75 1.07
N LEU A 118 8.53 -1.53 2.10
CA LEU A 118 9.11 -2.86 2.37
C LEU A 118 8.01 -3.92 2.31
N ARG A 119 8.26 -5.03 1.62
CA ARG A 119 7.38 -6.20 1.52
C ARG A 119 8.06 -7.41 2.13
N LEU A 120 7.34 -8.10 3.01
CA LEU A 120 7.81 -9.28 3.75
C LEU A 120 6.93 -10.49 3.45
N TYR A 121 7.52 -11.62 3.04
CA TYR A 121 6.77 -12.85 2.74
C TYR A 121 7.05 -14.00 3.73
N PRO A 122 6.58 -13.94 5.00
CA PRO A 122 6.82 -14.98 6.01
C PRO A 122 6.57 -16.40 5.50
N ALA A 123 5.42 -16.64 4.85
CA ALA A 123 5.05 -17.96 4.34
C ALA A 123 5.94 -18.44 3.19
N THR A 124 6.35 -17.53 2.27
CA THR A 124 7.19 -17.91 1.12
C THR A 124 8.64 -18.12 1.51
N HIS A 125 9.11 -17.39 2.52
CA HIS A 125 10.50 -17.39 2.96
C HIS A 125 10.76 -18.30 4.17
N GLY A 126 9.71 -18.78 4.84
CA GLY A 126 9.80 -19.79 5.90
C GLY A 126 10.32 -19.25 7.23
N TYR A 127 9.86 -18.06 7.65
CA TYR A 127 10.20 -17.47 8.94
C TYR A 127 8.95 -16.94 9.65
N ASP A 128 8.94 -16.98 10.98
CA ASP A 128 7.86 -16.39 11.78
C ASP A 128 7.95 -14.86 11.78
N LEU A 129 6.83 -14.20 11.51
CA LEU A 129 6.75 -12.74 11.38
C LEU A 129 7.26 -12.00 12.62
N ASP A 130 7.05 -12.55 13.82
CA ASP A 130 7.47 -11.97 15.10
C ASP A 130 8.89 -12.39 15.54
N SER A 131 9.66 -13.06 14.67
CA SER A 131 11.06 -13.40 14.94
C SER A 131 11.98 -12.18 15.03
N SER A 132 13.11 -12.35 15.73
CA SER A 132 14.12 -11.28 15.90
C SER A 132 14.81 -10.87 14.60
N ASP A 133 14.80 -11.73 13.58
CA ASP A 133 15.40 -11.42 12.27
C ASP A 133 14.62 -10.30 11.56
N VAL A 134 13.30 -10.25 11.80
CA VAL A 134 12.41 -9.21 11.27
C VAL A 134 12.70 -7.86 11.95
N ASP A 135 13.03 -7.85 13.25
CA ASP A 135 13.27 -6.64 14.03
C ASP A 135 14.38 -5.75 13.43
N LEU A 136 15.43 -6.35 12.86
CA LEU A 136 16.52 -5.61 12.22
C LEU A 136 16.03 -4.82 11.00
N LEU A 137 15.20 -5.44 10.16
CA LEU A 137 14.61 -4.78 8.99
C LEU A 137 13.60 -3.72 9.41
N LEU A 138 12.80 -3.97 10.46
CA LEU A 138 11.85 -2.98 10.96
C LEU A 138 12.52 -1.76 11.58
N ALA A 139 13.63 -1.95 12.30
CA ALA A 139 14.42 -0.83 12.80
C ALA A 139 14.95 0.04 11.64
N LYS A 140 15.38 -0.59 10.54
CA LYS A 140 15.79 0.15 9.33
C LYS A 140 14.60 0.80 8.63
N ALA A 141 13.47 0.11 8.48
CA ALA A 141 12.25 0.65 7.89
C ALA A 141 11.72 1.86 8.67
N LEU A 142 11.80 1.84 10.01
CA LEU A 142 11.49 2.98 10.87
C LEU A 142 12.38 4.19 10.56
N ASN A 143 13.70 3.99 10.48
CA ASN A 143 14.66 5.06 10.18
C ASN A 143 14.44 5.65 8.77
N LEU A 144 14.14 4.80 7.80
CA LEU A 144 13.84 5.18 6.42
C LEU A 144 12.38 5.66 6.23
N GLN A 145 11.56 5.55 7.29
CA GLN A 145 10.17 5.95 7.34
C GLN A 145 9.28 5.23 6.30
N LEU A 146 9.53 3.94 6.12
CA LEU A 146 8.83 3.09 5.16
C LEU A 146 7.62 2.39 5.80
N PRO A 147 6.47 2.33 5.12
CA PRO A 147 5.44 1.35 5.43
C PRO A 147 5.91 -0.07 5.09
N VAL A 148 5.40 -1.05 5.84
CA VAL A 148 5.71 -2.47 5.71
C VAL A 148 4.46 -3.24 5.32
N THR A 149 4.51 -3.95 4.20
CA THR A 149 3.44 -4.82 3.72
C THR A 149 3.75 -6.28 4.02
N VAL A 150 2.79 -7.01 4.59
CA VAL A 150 2.89 -8.45 4.90
C VAL A 150 1.71 -9.21 4.30
N ASP A 151 1.91 -10.45 3.85
CA ASP A 151 0.80 -11.36 3.51
C ASP A 151 0.22 -11.93 4.79
N GLY A 152 -0.88 -11.33 5.23
CA GLY A 152 -1.56 -11.69 6.46
C GLY A 152 -2.30 -13.01 6.38
N CYS A 153 -2.63 -13.52 7.58
CA CYS A 153 -3.55 -14.65 7.77
C CYS A 153 -3.07 -15.93 7.07
N ARG A 154 -1.76 -16.12 6.94
CA ARG A 154 -1.09 -17.30 6.35
C ARG A 154 -0.22 -17.98 7.39
N GLU A 155 0.37 -19.12 7.01
CA GLU A 155 1.43 -19.75 7.78
C GLU A 155 2.50 -18.70 8.12
N HIS A 156 2.98 -18.71 9.36
CA HIS A 156 3.99 -17.77 9.87
C HIS A 156 3.57 -16.29 9.95
N CYS A 157 2.28 -15.98 9.76
CA CYS A 157 1.75 -14.61 9.81
C CYS A 157 0.33 -14.58 10.38
N SER A 158 0.20 -14.92 11.67
CA SER A 158 -1.07 -14.91 12.39
C SER A 158 -1.45 -13.51 12.90
N PRO A 159 -2.73 -13.25 13.23
CA PRO A 159 -3.13 -11.99 13.83
C PRO A 159 -2.41 -11.69 15.15
N ALA A 160 -2.11 -12.71 15.96
CA ALA A 160 -1.35 -12.55 17.19
C ALA A 160 0.10 -12.10 16.92
N GLN A 161 0.77 -12.71 15.93
CA GLN A 161 2.12 -12.30 15.51
C GLN A 161 2.15 -10.88 14.95
N VAL A 162 1.14 -10.50 14.14
CA VAL A 162 0.98 -9.12 13.66
C VAL A 162 0.83 -8.16 14.84
N SER A 163 -0.04 -8.48 15.79
CA SER A 163 -0.30 -7.63 16.97
C SER A 163 0.98 -7.42 17.79
N GLU A 164 1.72 -8.50 18.07
CA GLU A 164 2.98 -8.45 18.82
C GLU A 164 4.02 -7.59 18.09
N LEU A 165 4.29 -7.91 16.82
CA LEU A 165 5.29 -7.20 16.02
C LEU A 165 4.97 -5.71 15.87
N ALA A 166 3.72 -5.38 15.52
CA ALA A 166 3.31 -4.00 15.32
C ALA A 166 3.34 -3.18 16.63
N SER A 167 3.09 -3.83 17.78
CA SER A 167 3.19 -3.20 19.10
C SER A 167 4.64 -2.90 19.50
N ARG A 168 5.61 -3.72 19.06
CA ARG A 168 7.04 -3.45 19.26
C ARG A 168 7.55 -2.28 18.41
N PHE A 169 6.92 -2.03 17.25
CA PHE A 169 7.29 -0.96 16.31
C PHE A 169 6.12 -0.02 16.03
N PRO A 170 5.63 0.73 17.04
CA PRO A 170 4.39 1.52 16.93
C PRO A 170 4.43 2.64 15.88
N ASP A 171 5.63 3.07 15.49
CA ASP A 171 5.85 4.14 14.50
C ASP A 171 6.03 3.61 13.07
N VAL A 172 6.05 2.29 12.86
CA VAL A 172 6.10 1.66 11.54
C VAL A 172 4.68 1.31 11.10
N PRO A 173 4.17 1.83 9.97
CA PRO A 173 2.87 1.42 9.45
C PRO A 173 2.94 0.00 8.87
N PHE A 174 2.05 -0.88 9.31
CA PHE A 174 1.89 -2.24 8.78
C PHE A 174 0.64 -2.35 7.93
N ILE A 175 0.81 -2.71 6.66
CA ILE A 175 -0.29 -3.04 5.75
C ILE A 175 -0.37 -4.57 5.64
N VAL A 176 -1.38 -5.14 6.25
CA VAL A 176 -1.61 -6.58 6.27
C VAL A 176 -2.54 -6.93 5.11
N ASP A 177 -2.01 -7.52 4.04
CA ASP A 177 -2.83 -8.01 2.93
C ASP A 177 -3.64 -9.21 3.40
N VAL A 178 -4.96 -9.03 3.49
CA VAL A 178 -5.89 -10.08 3.94
C VAL A 178 -6.51 -10.85 2.76
N GLY A 179 -6.19 -10.46 1.52
CA GLY A 179 -6.55 -11.24 0.34
C GLY A 179 -8.04 -11.45 0.10
N PHE A 180 -8.34 -12.63 -0.45
CA PHE A 180 -9.67 -13.22 -0.70
C PHE A 180 -10.45 -13.54 0.59
N ARG A 181 -9.84 -13.44 1.77
CA ARG A 181 -10.34 -14.16 2.95
C ARG A 181 -11.32 -13.27 3.69
N PRO A 182 -12.54 -13.73 4.00
CA PRO A 182 -13.44 -13.00 4.87
C PRO A 182 -12.78 -12.94 6.25
N SER A 183 -12.10 -11.84 6.54
CA SER A 183 -11.56 -11.49 7.85
C SER A 183 -12.68 -11.29 8.89
N ALA A 184 -13.95 -11.35 8.44
CA ALA A 184 -15.15 -11.47 9.26
C ALA A 184 -16.21 -12.34 8.56
N PRO A 185 -16.16 -13.69 8.62
CA PRO A 185 -17.19 -14.53 8.02
C PRO A 185 -18.58 -14.19 8.59
N PRO A 186 -19.66 -14.31 7.81
CA PRO A 186 -21.01 -14.09 8.30
C PRO A 186 -21.29 -14.91 9.56
N VAL A 187 -21.93 -14.31 10.57
CA VAL A 187 -22.34 -15.02 11.80
C VAL A 187 -23.20 -16.25 11.49
N SER A 188 -23.96 -16.19 10.39
CA SER A 188 -24.77 -17.29 9.87
C SER A 188 -23.96 -18.51 9.41
N MET A 189 -22.69 -18.35 9.05
CA MET A 189 -21.83 -19.46 8.64
C MET A 189 -21.28 -20.25 9.83
N LYS A 190 -21.48 -19.79 11.08
CA LYS A 190 -21.01 -20.46 12.31
C LYS A 190 -19.54 -20.88 12.26
N ILE A 191 -18.71 -20.14 11.52
CA ILE A 191 -17.28 -20.39 11.44
C ILE A 191 -16.69 -20.07 12.82
N PRO A 192 -15.99 -21.02 13.47
CA PRO A 192 -15.34 -20.78 14.75
C PRO A 192 -14.40 -19.57 14.66
N LEU A 193 -14.27 -18.85 15.78
CA LEU A 193 -13.21 -17.86 15.93
C LEU A 193 -11.86 -18.52 15.63
N PRO A 194 -10.98 -17.91 14.83
CA PRO A 194 -9.61 -18.37 14.74
C PRO A 194 -9.02 -18.37 16.15
N PRO A 195 -8.29 -19.43 16.57
CA PRO A 195 -7.71 -19.49 17.91
C PRO A 195 -6.75 -18.32 18.17
N GLU A 196 -6.19 -17.74 17.11
CA GLU A 196 -5.26 -16.60 17.17
C GLU A 196 -5.92 -15.23 17.00
N GLY A 197 -7.26 -15.15 17.07
CA GLY A 197 -8.02 -13.90 16.98
C GLY A 197 -8.37 -13.48 15.55
N ARG A 198 -9.06 -12.33 15.39
CA ARG A 198 -9.38 -11.76 14.07
C ARG A 198 -8.47 -10.59 13.75
N ILE A 199 -7.94 -10.56 12.54
CA ILE A 199 -7.08 -9.47 12.07
C ILE A 199 -7.78 -8.09 12.09
N ALA A 200 -9.10 -8.05 11.95
CA ALA A 200 -9.87 -6.80 12.06
C ALA A 200 -9.87 -6.22 13.49
N GLU A 201 -9.92 -7.09 14.51
CA GLU A 201 -9.85 -6.69 15.93
C GLU A 201 -8.42 -6.21 16.28
N VAL A 202 -7.40 -6.80 15.64
CA VAL A 202 -6.01 -6.30 15.72
C VAL A 202 -5.90 -4.91 15.09
N ALA A 203 -6.44 -4.71 13.88
CA ALA A 203 -6.43 -3.38 13.24
C ALA A 203 -7.20 -2.32 14.02
N GLU A 204 -8.27 -2.70 14.73
CA GLU A 204 -9.01 -1.83 15.65
C GLU A 204 -8.18 -1.43 16.87
N SER A 205 -7.51 -2.40 17.51
CA SER A 205 -6.79 -2.20 18.77
C SER A 205 -5.36 -1.68 18.62
N VAL A 206 -4.71 -1.94 17.48
CA VAL A 206 -3.31 -1.59 17.20
C VAL A 206 -3.24 -0.42 16.19
N PRO A 207 -2.83 0.80 16.60
CA PRO A 207 -2.96 2.02 15.79
C PRO A 207 -2.24 2.01 14.44
N ASN A 208 -1.09 1.33 14.34
CA ASN A 208 -0.26 1.28 13.15
C ASN A 208 -0.55 0.07 12.23
N VAL A 209 -1.59 -0.72 12.50
CA VAL A 209 -2.00 -1.83 11.63
C VAL A 209 -3.16 -1.41 10.72
N TYR A 210 -3.01 -1.68 9.42
CA TYR A 210 -3.95 -1.42 8.33
C TYR A 210 -4.20 -2.70 7.54
N LEU A 211 -5.37 -2.82 6.90
CA LEU A 211 -5.78 -3.99 6.13
C LEU A 211 -5.78 -3.68 4.63
N GLY A 212 -4.93 -4.39 3.89
CA GLY A 212 -4.91 -4.39 2.45
C GLY A 212 -5.97 -5.32 1.88
N LEU A 213 -6.82 -4.80 1.00
CA LEU A 213 -7.98 -5.48 0.41
C LEU A 213 -7.72 -5.82 -1.05
N THR A 214 -7.08 -6.97 -1.32
CA THR A 214 -6.82 -7.41 -2.69
C THR A 214 -8.02 -8.12 -3.35
N THR A 215 -8.52 -7.50 -4.44
CA THR A 215 -9.55 -7.87 -5.45
C THR A 215 -10.87 -8.55 -5.07
N VAL A 216 -10.98 -9.26 -3.96
CA VAL A 216 -12.19 -10.05 -3.67
C VAL A 216 -13.05 -9.39 -2.62
N ALA A 217 -12.44 -8.64 -1.70
CA ALA A 217 -13.18 -7.80 -0.78
C ALA A 217 -14.12 -6.85 -1.54
N SER A 218 -13.68 -6.28 -2.66
CA SER A 218 -14.45 -5.32 -3.48
C SER A 218 -15.71 -5.88 -4.14
N VAL A 219 -15.80 -7.19 -4.41
CA VAL A 219 -17.03 -7.81 -4.96
C VAL A 219 -17.98 -8.28 -3.86
N GLU A 220 -17.49 -8.43 -2.62
CA GLU A 220 -18.27 -8.79 -1.44
C GLU A 220 -18.44 -7.59 -0.51
N LEU A 221 -19.17 -6.56 -0.97
CA LEU A 221 -19.43 -5.33 -0.20
C LEU A 221 -19.92 -5.55 1.23
N TYR A 222 -20.62 -6.66 1.48
CA TYR A 222 -21.02 -7.08 2.82
C TYR A 222 -19.81 -7.31 3.75
N CYS A 223 -18.78 -8.00 3.27
CA CYS A 223 -17.55 -8.28 4.01
C CYS A 223 -16.79 -6.97 4.32
N ILE A 224 -16.68 -6.06 3.33
CA ILE A 224 -16.10 -4.73 3.53
C ILE A 224 -16.85 -3.97 4.62
N LYS A 225 -18.18 -3.87 4.53
CA LYS A 225 -18.99 -3.13 5.51
C LYS A 225 -18.86 -3.70 6.93
N ARG A 226 -18.65 -5.01 7.07
CA ARG A 226 -18.33 -5.63 8.37
C ARG A 226 -16.96 -5.21 8.89
N LEU A 227 -15.94 -5.18 8.05
CA LEU A 227 -14.60 -4.72 8.45
C LEU A 227 -14.61 -3.25 8.85
N MET A 228 -15.32 -2.42 8.09
CA MET A 228 -15.56 -1.01 8.43
C MET A 228 -16.25 -0.88 9.78
N GLY A 229 -17.25 -1.72 10.06
CA GLY A 229 -17.95 -1.73 11.35
C GLY A 229 -17.09 -2.15 12.54
N VAL A 230 -15.93 -2.77 12.31
CA VAL A 230 -14.98 -3.18 13.37
C VAL A 230 -13.85 -2.15 13.51
N CYS A 231 -13.06 -1.93 12.45
CA CYS A 231 -11.84 -1.12 12.52
C CYS A 231 -11.95 0.26 11.86
N GLY A 232 -13.07 0.55 11.22
CA GLY A 232 -13.31 1.80 10.48
C GLY A 232 -12.69 1.82 9.06
N PRO A 233 -13.23 2.65 8.16
CA PRO A 233 -12.78 2.74 6.77
C PRO A 233 -11.33 3.24 6.62
N GLN A 234 -10.85 4.08 7.53
CA GLN A 234 -9.48 4.61 7.55
C GLN A 234 -8.39 3.54 7.77
N LYS A 235 -8.78 2.33 8.19
CA LYS A 235 -7.89 1.18 8.36
C LYS A 235 -7.84 0.29 7.13
N LEU A 236 -8.66 0.56 6.11
CA LEU A 236 -8.78 -0.27 4.92
C LEU A 236 -8.10 0.40 3.73
N ILE A 237 -7.44 -0.41 2.89
CA ILE A 237 -6.67 0.06 1.74
C ILE A 237 -7.01 -0.79 0.52
N PHE A 238 -7.38 -0.14 -0.58
CA PHE A 238 -7.66 -0.81 -1.86
C PHE A 238 -6.38 -1.35 -2.51
N GLY A 239 -6.40 -2.61 -2.97
CA GLY A 239 -5.42 -3.14 -3.91
C GLY A 239 -6.04 -4.08 -4.93
N SER A 240 -5.47 -4.15 -6.13
CA SER A 240 -5.99 -5.02 -7.17
C SER A 240 -5.34 -6.39 -7.19
N ASN A 241 -4.08 -6.54 -6.76
CA ASN A 241 -3.28 -7.73 -7.03
C ASN A 241 -3.02 -7.95 -8.54
N ALA A 242 -3.00 -6.87 -9.33
CA ALA A 242 -2.66 -6.94 -10.76
C ALA A 242 -1.28 -7.59 -10.97
N PRO A 243 -1.09 -8.38 -12.03
CA PRO A 243 -2.04 -8.64 -13.12
C PRO A 243 -3.09 -9.73 -12.83
N HIS A 244 -2.99 -10.45 -11.71
CA HIS A 244 -3.95 -11.51 -11.38
C HIS A 244 -5.35 -10.98 -11.10
N GLY A 245 -5.43 -9.81 -10.48
CA GLY A 245 -6.68 -9.07 -10.32
C GLY A 245 -6.78 -7.91 -11.29
N ILE A 246 -8.01 -7.44 -11.51
CA ILE A 246 -8.30 -6.35 -12.43
C ILE A 246 -8.73 -5.13 -11.60
N PRO A 247 -7.96 -4.02 -11.59
CA PRO A 247 -8.23 -2.85 -10.75
C PRO A 247 -9.64 -2.29 -10.90
N GLN A 248 -10.19 -2.32 -12.13
CA GLN A 248 -11.53 -1.81 -12.42
C GLN A 248 -12.62 -2.47 -11.57
N PHE A 249 -12.53 -3.79 -11.33
CA PHE A 249 -13.52 -4.49 -10.52
C PHE A 249 -13.40 -4.13 -9.05
N GLY A 250 -12.17 -3.92 -8.60
CA GLY A 250 -11.84 -3.36 -7.31
C GLY A 250 -12.55 -2.04 -7.04
N VAL A 251 -12.22 -1.05 -7.85
CA VAL A 251 -12.71 0.32 -7.73
C VAL A 251 -14.23 0.40 -7.90
N ARG A 252 -14.79 -0.28 -8.91
CA ARG A 252 -16.25 -0.30 -9.14
C ARG A 252 -17.00 -0.94 -8.00
N GLY A 253 -16.43 -1.94 -7.33
CA GLY A 253 -16.99 -2.54 -6.13
C GLY A 253 -17.27 -1.50 -5.06
N PHE A 254 -16.27 -0.69 -4.69
CA PHE A 254 -16.44 0.38 -3.70
C PHE A 254 -17.47 1.43 -4.12
N GLN A 255 -17.44 1.87 -5.39
CA GLN A 255 -18.39 2.84 -5.93
C GLN A 255 -19.85 2.35 -5.88
N MET A 256 -20.07 1.07 -6.18
CA MET A 256 -21.40 0.45 -6.07
C MET A 256 -21.83 0.21 -4.62
N GLY A 257 -20.89 0.27 -3.67
CA GLY A 257 -21.12 0.16 -2.23
C GLY A 257 -21.93 1.31 -1.63
N ASN A 258 -22.01 2.44 -2.35
CA ASN A 258 -22.65 3.68 -1.94
C ASN A 258 -22.18 4.11 -0.54
N LEU A 259 -20.85 4.11 -0.37
CA LEU A 259 -20.19 4.61 0.83
C LEU A 259 -20.24 6.16 0.84
N PRO A 260 -20.16 6.81 2.00
CA PRO A 260 -19.87 8.24 2.06
C PRO A 260 -18.60 8.57 1.26
N PRO A 261 -18.57 9.68 0.51
CA PRO A 261 -17.42 10.04 -0.33
C PRO A 261 -16.09 10.05 0.43
N GLU A 262 -16.05 10.57 1.65
CA GLU A 262 -14.83 10.60 2.46
C GLU A 262 -14.30 9.21 2.82
N GLU A 263 -15.18 8.23 3.01
CA GLU A 263 -14.80 6.85 3.33
C GLU A 263 -14.28 6.15 2.08
N GLU A 264 -14.94 6.35 0.93
CA GLU A 264 -14.47 5.82 -0.35
C GLU A 264 -13.09 6.40 -0.71
N GLU A 265 -12.90 7.71 -0.59
CA GLU A 265 -11.63 8.39 -0.86
C GLU A 265 -10.51 7.88 0.06
N ALA A 266 -10.80 7.70 1.34
CA ALA A 266 -9.85 7.14 2.30
C ALA A 266 -9.38 5.73 1.90
N ILE A 267 -10.30 4.87 1.46
CA ILE A 267 -10.01 3.47 1.10
C ILE A 267 -9.28 3.38 -0.24
N LEU A 268 -9.73 4.13 -1.24
CA LEU A 268 -9.22 4.02 -2.62
C LEU A 268 -7.83 4.63 -2.81
N GLY A 269 -7.37 5.48 -1.90
CA GLY A 269 -5.99 5.98 -1.96
C GLY A 269 -5.59 6.95 -0.86
N GLY A 270 -6.53 7.65 -0.22
CA GLY A 270 -6.21 8.66 0.79
C GLY A 270 -5.42 8.11 1.98
N THR A 271 -5.73 6.90 2.46
CA THR A 271 -4.96 6.23 3.52
C THR A 271 -3.56 5.89 3.04
N LEU A 272 -3.43 5.27 1.87
CA LEU A 272 -2.15 4.86 1.33
C LEU A 272 -1.24 6.06 1.01
N ALA A 273 -1.82 7.13 0.47
CA ALA A 273 -1.12 8.39 0.21
C ALA A 273 -0.49 8.96 1.48
N ARG A 274 -1.18 8.89 2.63
CA ARG A 274 -0.60 9.30 3.92
C ARG A 274 0.53 8.39 4.37
N LEU A 275 0.37 7.07 4.25
CA LEU A 275 1.38 6.10 4.66
C LEU A 275 2.67 6.20 3.84
N TYR A 276 2.54 6.39 2.53
CA TYR A 276 3.66 6.58 1.60
C TYR A 276 4.07 8.05 1.44
N ARG A 277 3.38 9.00 2.09
CA ARG A 277 3.66 10.44 2.07
C ARG A 277 3.65 11.05 0.66
N LEU A 278 2.72 10.57 -0.15
CA LEU A 278 2.49 10.99 -1.53
C LEU A 278 1.65 12.29 -1.50
N GLY A 279 2.31 13.45 -1.48
CA GLY A 279 1.63 14.76 -1.38
C GLY A 279 2.31 15.79 -0.47
N GLY A 280 3.52 15.52 0.05
CA GLY A 280 4.42 16.57 0.52
C GLY A 280 5.20 17.17 -0.66
N GLU A 281 5.65 18.43 -0.54
CA GLU A 281 6.62 19.00 -1.49
C GLU A 281 7.75 17.99 -1.72
N GLU A 282 8.05 17.69 -2.99
CA GLU A 282 9.22 16.91 -3.40
C GLU A 282 10.43 17.41 -2.59
N ARG A 283 11.09 16.50 -1.86
CA ARG A 283 12.32 16.82 -1.13
C ARG A 283 13.46 17.06 -2.11
#